data_AF-A0A2E1Q7M1-F1
#
_entry.id   AF-A0A2E1Q7M1-F1
#
_cell.length_a   1.000
_cell.length_b   1.000
_cell.length_c   1.000
_cell.angle_alpha   90.00
_cell.angle_beta   90.00
_cell.angle_gamma   90.00
#
_symmetry.space_group_name_H-M   'P 1'
#
loop_
_entity.id
_entity.type
_entity.pdbx_description
1 polymer ?
#
loop_
_entity_poly.entity_id
_entity_poly.type
_entity_poly.pdbx_seq_one_letter_code
_entity_poly.pdbx_strand_id
1 'polypeptide(L)'
;MKKIAAVGVGVLFLTACQTVPYQGTARNVQLKPKKQGVISIPLNFRDEDRTKAEGMIARNCKPYLGEILQEGEVAVGKTTSSSGKETNRDDTRGTVGSLFGIPITTGEAGGKNTNSTSTTTDVKEWHISYKCNPSKKG
;
A
#
# COMPACT_ATOMS: atom_id res chain seq x y z
N MET A 1 -14.85 56.99 35.12
CA MET A 1 -15.63 55.74 35.29
C MET A 1 -15.37 54.84 34.10
N LYS A 2 -15.06 53.56 34.37
CA LYS A 2 -14.84 52.43 33.47
C LYS A 2 -15.86 52.34 32.33
N LYS A 3 -15.42 52.13 31.08
CA LYS A 3 -16.01 51.15 30.12
C LYS A 3 -14.93 50.63 29.17
N ILE A 4 -14.53 49.39 29.40
CA ILE A 4 -13.67 48.59 28.52
C ILE A 4 -14.60 48.01 27.45
N ALA A 5 -14.41 48.40 26.19
CA ALA A 5 -15.05 47.73 25.07
C ALA A 5 -13.99 46.89 24.36
N ALA A 6 -13.80 45.67 24.87
CA ALA A 6 -13.02 44.62 24.23
C ALA A 6 -13.83 44.10 23.04
N VAL A 7 -13.55 44.59 21.84
CA VAL A 7 -14.06 44.02 20.59
C VAL A 7 -12.86 43.78 19.70
N GLY A 8 -12.48 42.52 19.58
CA GLY A 8 -11.43 42.11 18.66
C GLY A 8 -10.75 40.85 19.14
N VAL A 9 -10.47 39.97 18.18
CA VAL A 9 -9.72 38.71 18.35
C VAL A 9 -10.58 37.53 18.81
N GLY A 10 -11.45 37.09 17.93
CA GLY A 10 -12.02 35.75 18.00
C GLY A 10 -12.30 35.25 16.59
N VAL A 11 -11.80 34.05 16.26
CA VAL A 11 -12.08 33.26 15.05
C VAL A 11 -11.17 33.54 13.83
N LEU A 12 -9.92 33.06 13.87
CA LEU A 12 -9.11 32.76 12.67
C LEU A 12 -8.10 31.62 12.95
N PHE A 13 -8.57 30.45 13.43
CA PHE A 13 -7.68 29.29 13.68
C PHE A 13 -8.29 27.93 13.26
N LEU A 14 -9.01 27.85 12.14
CA LEU A 14 -9.64 26.58 11.70
C LEU A 14 -9.36 26.13 10.26
N THR A 15 -8.30 26.63 9.59
CA THR A 15 -7.98 26.19 8.21
C THR A 15 -6.52 25.77 8.01
N ALA A 16 -5.96 25.01 8.95
CA ALA A 16 -4.70 24.30 8.74
C ALA A 16 -4.94 22.80 8.70
N CYS A 17 -5.84 22.34 7.83
CA CYS A 17 -5.82 20.95 7.37
C CYS A 17 -4.59 20.85 6.45
N GLN A 18 -3.42 20.60 7.05
CA GLN A 18 -2.16 20.54 6.33
C GLN A 18 -2.23 19.42 5.30
N THR A 19 -2.27 19.77 4.03
CA THR A 19 -1.88 18.88 2.94
C THR A 19 -0.43 18.49 3.20
N VAL A 20 -0.19 17.31 3.77
CA VAL A 20 1.17 16.80 3.96
C VAL A 20 1.74 16.60 2.56
N PRO A 21 2.80 17.34 2.16
CA PRO A 21 3.39 17.15 0.84
C PRO A 21 3.91 15.73 0.73
N TYR A 22 3.69 15.09 -0.41
CA TYR A 22 4.13 13.72 -0.66
C TYR A 22 5.64 13.62 -0.42
N GLN A 23 6.00 12.85 0.61
CA GLN A 23 7.39 12.54 0.89
C GLN A 23 7.67 11.21 0.24
N GLY A 24 8.42 11.20 -0.87
CA GLY A 24 8.60 10.02 -1.71
C GLY A 24 8.78 8.68 -0.99
N THR A 25 8.40 7.60 -1.63
CA THR A 25 8.29 6.25 -1.08
C THR A 25 9.59 5.44 -1.16
N ALA A 26 10.70 6.05 -1.59
CA ALA A 26 12.02 5.42 -1.64
C ALA A 26 12.51 4.95 -0.26
N ARG A 27 13.06 3.73 -0.20
CA ARG A 27 13.55 3.10 1.04
C ARG A 27 14.85 2.32 0.85
N ASN A 28 15.65 2.19 1.90
CA ASN A 28 16.84 1.33 1.88
C ASN A 28 16.43 -0.15 2.03
N VAL A 29 16.80 -0.99 1.07
CA VAL A 29 16.62 -2.46 1.15
C VAL A 29 17.87 -3.10 1.74
N GLN A 30 19.04 -2.66 1.30
CA GLN A 30 20.33 -3.11 1.81
C GLN A 30 21.25 -1.91 1.99
N LEU A 31 21.83 -1.76 3.18
CA LEU A 31 22.76 -0.66 3.48
C LEU A 31 24.07 -1.21 4.03
N LYS A 32 25.16 -1.03 3.28
CA LYS A 32 26.53 -1.16 3.78
C LYS A 32 27.13 0.25 3.86
N PRO A 33 27.18 0.86 5.06
CA PRO A 33 27.60 2.25 5.24
C PRO A 33 28.95 2.53 4.59
N LYS A 34 29.06 3.66 3.87
CA LYS A 34 30.30 4.10 3.18
C LYS A 34 30.86 3.10 2.15
N LYS A 35 30.13 2.05 1.78
CA LYS A 35 30.56 1.03 0.82
C LYS A 35 29.58 0.88 -0.33
N GLN A 36 28.37 0.43 -0.07
CA GLN A 36 27.37 0.14 -1.10
C GLN A 36 25.97 -0.04 -0.50
N GLY A 37 24.94 -0.04 -1.34
CA GLY A 37 23.59 -0.37 -0.90
C GLY A 37 22.63 -0.55 -2.07
N VAL A 38 21.40 -0.89 -1.73
CA VAL A 38 20.27 -1.02 -2.64
C VAL A 38 19.11 -0.19 -2.07
N ILE A 39 18.59 0.71 -2.88
CA ILE A 39 17.37 1.47 -2.60
C ILE A 39 16.25 0.91 -3.46
N SER A 40 15.08 0.71 -2.88
CA SER A 40 13.86 0.32 -3.59
C SER A 40 12.93 1.51 -3.73
N ILE A 41 12.27 1.58 -4.87
CA ILE A 41 11.24 2.52 -5.25
C ILE A 41 10.05 1.71 -5.80
N PRO A 42 8.78 2.03 -5.48
CA PRO A 42 7.64 1.36 -6.14
C PRO A 42 7.64 1.59 -7.65
N LEU A 43 7.07 0.69 -8.44
CA LEU A 43 7.06 0.83 -9.92
C LEU A 43 6.32 2.08 -10.43
N ASN A 44 5.24 2.49 -9.77
CA ASN A 44 4.48 3.68 -10.11
C ASN A 44 5.04 4.90 -9.36
N PHE A 45 6.30 5.22 -9.58
CA PHE A 45 6.98 6.31 -8.88
C PHE A 45 6.89 7.64 -9.60
N ARG A 46 6.91 8.72 -8.81
CA ARG A 46 7.02 10.11 -9.28
C ARG A 46 8.50 10.53 -9.24
N ASP A 47 8.87 11.60 -9.94
CA ASP A 47 10.24 12.11 -9.93
C ASP A 47 10.75 12.43 -8.50
N GLU A 48 9.84 12.85 -7.62
CA GLU A 48 10.09 13.10 -6.20
C GLU A 48 10.66 11.86 -5.47
N ASP A 49 10.26 10.65 -5.88
CA ASP A 49 10.77 9.39 -5.32
C ASP A 49 12.22 9.14 -5.75
N ARG A 50 12.53 9.45 -7.01
CA ARG A 50 13.89 9.33 -7.56
C ARG A 50 14.83 10.34 -6.89
N THR A 51 14.41 11.59 -6.74
CA THR A 51 15.18 12.60 -5.99
C THR A 51 15.40 12.18 -4.54
N LYS A 52 14.41 11.58 -3.87
CA LYS A 52 14.59 11.05 -2.51
C LYS A 52 15.59 9.90 -2.48
N ALA A 53 15.55 8.99 -3.46
CA ALA A 53 16.51 7.91 -3.58
C ALA A 53 17.94 8.45 -3.78
N GLU A 54 18.15 9.38 -4.71
CA GLU A 54 19.45 10.04 -4.91
C GLU A 54 19.94 10.74 -3.62
N GLY A 55 19.04 11.44 -2.92
CA GLY A 55 19.34 12.05 -1.62
C GLY A 55 19.67 11.02 -0.53
N MET A 56 19.11 9.81 -0.57
CA MET A 56 19.51 8.70 0.29
C MET A 56 20.91 8.18 -0.07
N ILE A 57 21.21 7.98 -1.36
CA ILE A 57 22.55 7.56 -1.83
C ILE A 57 23.60 8.56 -1.34
N ALA A 58 23.37 9.85 -1.58
CA ALA A 58 24.29 10.91 -1.19
C ALA A 58 24.54 10.89 0.34
N ARG A 59 23.48 10.80 1.15
CA ARG A 59 23.61 10.73 2.61
C ARG A 59 24.33 9.47 3.09
N ASN A 60 24.03 8.32 2.50
CA ASN A 60 24.61 7.03 2.88
C ASN A 60 26.09 6.92 2.49
N CYS A 61 26.52 7.66 1.47
CA CYS A 61 27.90 7.66 0.99
C CYS A 61 28.79 8.77 1.56
N LYS A 62 28.25 9.80 2.24
CA LYS A 62 29.06 10.89 2.81
C LYS A 62 30.28 10.37 3.60
N PRO A 63 31.49 10.92 3.36
CA PRO A 63 31.83 12.09 2.51
C PRO A 63 32.11 11.77 1.03
N TYR A 64 31.84 10.55 0.59
CA TYR A 64 32.12 10.09 -0.77
C TYR A 64 30.91 10.28 -1.69
N LEU A 65 31.17 10.45 -2.99
CA LEU A 65 30.12 10.42 -4.00
C LEU A 65 29.62 8.98 -4.19
N GLY A 66 28.30 8.82 -4.25
CA GLY A 66 27.67 7.57 -4.64
C GLY A 66 27.65 7.43 -6.15
N GLU A 67 27.94 6.22 -6.63
CA GLU A 67 27.91 5.84 -8.03
C GLU A 67 26.86 4.74 -8.19
N ILE A 68 25.90 4.96 -9.09
CA ILE A 68 24.86 3.99 -9.40
C ILE A 68 25.49 2.90 -10.27
N LEU A 69 25.34 1.65 -9.82
CA LEU A 69 25.85 0.47 -10.51
C LEU A 69 24.80 -0.15 -11.43
N GLN A 70 23.58 -0.28 -10.93
CA GLN A 70 22.50 -0.96 -11.63
C GLN A 70 21.16 -0.39 -11.21
N GLU A 71 20.27 -0.20 -12.17
CA GLU A 71 18.87 0.12 -11.97
C GLU A 71 18.01 -0.94 -12.68
N GLY A 72 16.90 -1.34 -12.07
CA GLY A 72 15.97 -2.25 -12.73
C GLY A 72 14.82 -2.74 -11.85
N GLU A 73 13.82 -3.31 -12.52
CA GLU A 73 12.65 -3.94 -11.89
C GLU A 73 13.02 -5.31 -11.30
N VAL A 74 12.65 -5.53 -10.05
CA VAL A 74 12.90 -6.76 -9.30
C VAL A 74 11.59 -7.21 -8.65
N ALA A 75 11.26 -8.49 -8.78
CA ALA A 75 10.14 -9.10 -8.06
C ALA A 75 10.52 -9.30 -6.59
N VAL A 76 9.80 -8.65 -5.69
CA VAL A 76 10.05 -8.69 -4.23
C VAL A 76 9.12 -9.63 -3.48
N GLY A 77 8.01 -10.05 -4.11
CA GLY A 77 7.06 -10.98 -3.49
C GLY A 77 5.85 -11.28 -4.36
N LYS A 78 4.84 -11.92 -3.77
CA LYS A 78 3.54 -12.23 -4.39
C LYS A 78 2.41 -11.73 -3.49
N THR A 79 1.45 -11.02 -4.05
CA THR A 79 0.20 -10.65 -3.37
C THR A 79 -0.91 -11.55 -3.88
N THR A 80 -1.69 -12.12 -2.96
CA THR A 80 -2.87 -12.92 -3.31
C THR A 80 -4.11 -12.17 -2.85
N SER A 81 -4.95 -11.76 -3.79
CA SER A 81 -6.27 -11.17 -3.49
C SER A 81 -7.33 -12.24 -3.62
N SER A 82 -8.05 -12.52 -2.54
CA SER A 82 -9.20 -13.43 -2.53
C SER A 82 -10.48 -12.61 -2.46
N SER A 83 -11.38 -12.80 -3.42
CA SER A 83 -12.72 -12.24 -3.38
C SER A 83 -13.73 -13.38 -3.37
N GLY A 84 -14.57 -13.42 -2.33
CA GLY A 84 -15.68 -14.35 -2.21
C GLY A 84 -16.99 -13.63 -2.48
N LYS A 85 -17.78 -14.14 -3.43
CA LYS A 85 -19.17 -13.72 -3.60
C LYS A 85 -20.07 -14.82 -3.03
N GLU A 86 -20.79 -14.48 -1.97
CA GLU A 86 -21.86 -15.31 -1.44
C GLU A 86 -23.18 -14.89 -2.11
N THR A 87 -23.86 -15.86 -2.74
CA THR A 87 -25.24 -15.67 -3.21
C THR A 87 -26.16 -16.61 -2.43
N ASN A 88 -27.21 -16.07 -1.82
CA ASN A 88 -28.25 -16.88 -1.20
C ASN A 88 -29.03 -17.61 -2.30
N ARG A 89 -29.17 -18.92 -2.14
CA ARG A 89 -30.05 -19.78 -2.92
C ARG A 89 -31.36 -19.90 -2.16
N ASP A 90 -32.44 -19.51 -2.81
CA ASP A 90 -33.78 -19.59 -2.23
C ASP A 90 -34.17 -21.04 -1.92
N ASP A 91 -34.84 -21.22 -0.78
CA ASP A 91 -35.41 -22.51 -0.40
C ASP A 91 -36.67 -22.76 -1.23
N THR A 92 -36.70 -23.88 -1.95
CA THR A 92 -37.82 -24.26 -2.83
C THR A 92 -38.65 -25.41 -2.24
N ARG A 93 -38.40 -25.76 -0.97
CA ARG A 93 -39.10 -26.86 -0.30
C ARG A 93 -40.58 -26.54 -0.10
N GLY A 94 -41.43 -27.36 -0.73
CA GLY A 94 -42.87 -27.40 -0.52
C GLY A 94 -43.31 -28.73 0.09
N THR A 95 -44.34 -28.70 0.93
CA THR A 95 -44.98 -29.92 1.42
C THR A 95 -46.13 -30.27 0.49
N VAL A 96 -46.05 -31.41 -0.20
CA VAL A 96 -47.06 -31.83 -1.21
C VAL A 96 -48.12 -32.78 -0.65
N GLY A 97 -48.05 -33.11 0.64
CA GLY A 97 -49.03 -33.94 1.33
C GLY A 97 -48.39 -34.78 2.44
N SER A 98 -49.22 -35.60 3.10
CA SER A 98 -48.76 -36.56 4.11
C SER A 98 -49.19 -37.97 3.73
N LEU A 99 -48.23 -38.91 3.68
CA LEU A 99 -48.51 -40.34 3.50
C LEU A 99 -48.29 -41.04 4.84
N PHE A 100 -49.31 -41.71 5.37
CA PHE A 100 -49.29 -42.36 6.69
C PHE A 100 -48.84 -41.45 7.86
N GLY A 101 -49.26 -40.18 7.85
CA GLY A 101 -48.93 -39.21 8.90
C GLY A 101 -47.51 -38.63 8.82
N ILE A 102 -46.70 -39.01 7.83
CA ILE A 102 -45.38 -38.44 7.59
C ILE A 102 -45.49 -37.38 6.48
N PRO A 103 -45.11 -36.11 6.73
CA PRO A 103 -45.15 -35.06 5.72
C PRO A 103 -44.07 -35.32 4.65
N ILE A 104 -44.50 -35.44 3.40
CA ILE A 104 -43.60 -35.56 2.26
C ILE A 104 -43.24 -34.15 1.79
N THR A 105 -41.99 -33.76 2.00
CA THR A 105 -41.42 -32.54 1.47
C THR A 105 -40.70 -32.82 0.14
N THR A 106 -40.87 -31.91 -0.82
CA THR A 106 -40.21 -31.94 -2.13
C THR A 106 -39.59 -30.57 -2.39
N GLY A 107 -38.47 -30.53 -3.09
CA GLY A 107 -37.70 -29.32 -3.36
C GLY A 107 -36.31 -29.35 -2.75
N GLU A 108 -35.44 -28.47 -3.23
CA GLU A 108 -34.07 -28.36 -2.79
C GLU A 108 -33.96 -27.45 -1.57
N ALA A 109 -33.16 -27.86 -0.58
CA ALA A 109 -32.86 -27.03 0.57
C ALA A 109 -32.18 -25.73 0.12
N GLY A 110 -32.64 -24.60 0.67
CA GLY A 110 -31.93 -23.34 0.54
C GLY A 110 -30.50 -23.43 1.08
N GLY A 111 -29.63 -22.53 0.63
CA GLY A 111 -28.23 -22.53 1.04
C GLY A 111 -27.46 -21.33 0.52
N LYS A 112 -26.17 -21.25 0.86
CA LYS A 112 -25.28 -20.22 0.33
C LYS A 112 -24.35 -20.84 -0.71
N ASN A 113 -24.36 -20.30 -1.92
CA ASN A 113 -23.33 -20.59 -2.90
C ASN A 113 -22.20 -19.59 -2.71
N THR A 114 -21.01 -20.09 -2.38
CA THR A 114 -19.79 -19.28 -2.26
C THR A 114 -18.93 -19.54 -3.48
N ASN A 115 -18.79 -18.54 -4.35
CA ASN A 115 -17.81 -18.59 -5.44
C ASN A 115 -16.60 -17.74 -5.03
N SER A 116 -15.43 -18.36 -4.98
CA SER A 116 -14.19 -17.73 -4.54
C SER A 116 -13.21 -17.66 -5.70
N THR A 117 -12.87 -16.45 -6.12
CA THR A 117 -11.83 -16.22 -7.12
C THR A 117 -10.58 -15.72 -6.42
N SER A 118 -9.46 -16.42 -6.62
CA SER A 118 -8.15 -16.00 -6.13
C SER A 118 -7.28 -15.53 -7.28
N THR A 119 -6.69 -14.35 -7.17
CA THR A 119 -5.72 -13.83 -8.14
C THR A 119 -4.40 -13.58 -7.44
N THR A 120 -3.33 -14.23 -7.92
CA THR A 120 -1.97 -14.01 -7.44
C THR A 120 -1.26 -13.07 -8.40
N THR A 121 -0.76 -11.93 -7.90
CA THR A 121 0.04 -10.98 -8.67
C THR A 121 1.45 -10.86 -8.08
N ASP A 122 2.46 -10.78 -8.94
CA ASP A 122 3.82 -10.54 -8.51
C ASP A 122 3.97 -9.08 -8.07
N VAL A 123 4.42 -8.86 -6.84
CA VAL A 123 4.77 -7.53 -6.33
C VAL A 123 6.18 -7.22 -6.79
N LYS A 124 6.30 -6.17 -7.58
CA LYS A 124 7.55 -5.77 -8.20
C LYS A 124 7.92 -4.34 -7.80
N GLU A 125 9.21 -4.10 -7.66
CA GLU A 125 9.77 -2.81 -7.26
C GLU A 125 10.99 -2.48 -8.10
N TRP A 126 11.29 -1.19 -8.23
CA TRP A 126 12.47 -0.69 -8.91
C TRP A 126 13.64 -0.59 -7.92
N HIS A 127 14.71 -1.32 -8.17
CA HIS A 127 15.90 -1.32 -7.32
C HIS A 127 17.03 -0.50 -7.95
N ILE A 128 17.65 0.36 -7.15
CA ILE A 128 18.84 1.13 -7.48
C ILE A 128 19.99 0.63 -6.60
N SER A 129 20.91 -0.11 -7.21
CA SER A 129 22.15 -0.55 -6.58
C SER A 129 23.22 0.53 -6.74
N TYR A 130 23.87 0.91 -5.64
CA TYR A 130 24.90 1.94 -5.63
C TYR A 130 26.13 1.50 -4.86
N LYS A 131 27.30 2.06 -5.22
CA LYS A 131 28.55 1.98 -4.43
C LYS A 131 29.00 3.38 -4.06
N CYS A 132 29.66 3.51 -2.91
CA CYS A 132 30.32 4.74 -2.52
C CYS A 132 31.74 4.72 -3.09
N ASN A 133 32.14 5.78 -3.79
CA ASN A 133 33.44 5.85 -4.44
C ASN A 133 34.44 6.60 -3.54
N PRO A 134 35.36 5.91 -2.84
CA PRO A 134 36.27 6.56 -1.90
C PRO A 134 37.24 7.55 -2.57
N SER A 135 37.47 7.41 -3.87
CA SER A 135 38.34 8.27 -4.66
C SER A 135 37.68 9.60 -5.05
N LYS A 136 36.35 9.69 -4.98
CA LYS A 136 35.57 10.89 -5.31
C LYS A 136 34.94 11.45 -4.04
N LYS A 137 35.53 12.50 -3.48
CA LYS A 137 34.95 13.25 -2.36
C LYS A 137 33.84 14.17 -2.90
N GLY A 138 32.72 14.20 -2.20
CA GLY A 138 31.53 15.01 -2.52
C GLY A 138 31.35 16.19 -1.58
#